data_AF-A0A7S3CHM7-F1
#
_entry.id   AF-A0A7S3CHM7-F1
#
_cell.length_a   1.000
_cell.length_b   1.000
_cell.length_c   1.000
_cell.angle_alpha   90.00
_cell.angle_beta   90.00
_cell.angle_gamma   90.00
#
_symmetry.space_group_name_H-M   'P 1'
#
loop_
_entity.id
_entity.type
_entity.pdbx_description
1 polymer ?
#
loop_
_entity_poly.entity_id
_entity_poly.type
_entity_poly.pdbx_seq_one_letter_code
_entity_poly.pdbx_strand_id
1 'polypeptide(L)'
;DTLYPSSGPISENTNILVSGKGFNNLLKDDARCKFGTDDNYVIVEAQVLDNEHLICKSPSEEIQLPENADDVISLPFSIAFEQDMYYPYTEGPQKFRLYRHPNLIDIDPSNAQIGRLTEVFVIADQ
;
A
#
# COMPACT_ATOMS: atom_id res chain seq x y z
N ASP A 1 -12.14 8.90 -4.74
CA ASP A 1 -10.84 8.95 -4.05
C ASP A 1 -9.76 8.29 -4.88
N THR A 2 -8.50 8.68 -4.72
CA THR A 2 -7.35 8.14 -5.46
C THR A 2 -6.26 7.70 -4.48
N LEU A 3 -5.57 6.59 -4.79
CA LEU A 3 -4.49 6.03 -3.98
C LEU A 3 -3.14 6.29 -4.63
N TYR A 4 -2.19 6.80 -3.86
CA TYR A 4 -0.80 6.95 -4.29
C TYR A 4 0.20 6.58 -3.19
N PRO A 5 1.10 5.61 -3.42
CA PRO A 5 1.10 4.68 -4.55
C PRO A 5 -0.12 3.74 -4.49
N SER A 6 -0.55 3.19 -5.63
CA SER A 6 -1.62 2.18 -5.69
C SER A 6 -1.09 0.74 -5.50
N SER A 7 0.20 0.59 -5.20
CA SER A 7 0.88 -0.69 -5.01
C SER A 7 2.05 -0.59 -4.04
N GLY A 8 2.37 -1.68 -3.35
CA GLY A 8 3.51 -1.75 -2.42
C GLY A 8 4.01 -3.18 -2.19
N PRO A 9 5.24 -3.34 -1.69
CA PRO A 9 5.77 -4.64 -1.32
C PRO A 9 4.97 -5.27 -0.17
N ILE A 10 4.80 -6.58 -0.17
CA ILE A 10 4.09 -7.29 0.90
C ILE A 10 4.90 -7.39 2.19
N SER A 11 6.22 -7.42 2.13
CA SER A 11 7.09 -7.56 3.30
C SER A 11 7.33 -6.25 4.05
N GLU A 12 6.85 -5.12 3.56
CA GLU A 12 7.11 -3.81 4.16
C GLU A 12 5.85 -2.93 4.17
N ASN A 13 5.79 -2.01 5.14
CA ASN A 13 4.71 -1.04 5.21
C ASN A 13 4.93 0.07 4.19
N THR A 14 3.94 0.29 3.33
CA THR A 14 3.91 1.38 2.34
C THR A 14 3.01 2.49 2.85
N ASN A 15 3.53 3.73 2.92
CA ASN A 15 2.69 4.90 3.21
C ASN A 15 1.88 5.25 1.96
N ILE A 16 0.55 5.14 2.05
CA ILE A 16 -0.40 5.39 0.98
C ILE A 16 -1.10 6.70 1.26
N LEU A 17 -0.91 7.68 0.38
CA LEU A 17 -1.70 8.91 0.35
C LEU A 17 -3.02 8.63 -0.36
N VAL A 18 -4.11 8.92 0.33
CA VAL A 18 -5.47 8.82 -0.19
C VAL A 18 -5.99 10.24 -0.35
N SER A 19 -6.35 10.60 -1.58
CA SER A 19 -6.97 11.89 -1.88
C SER A 19 -8.46 11.69 -2.14
N GLY A 20 -9.29 12.47 -1.45
CA GLY A 20 -10.75 12.38 -1.50
C GLY A 20 -11.40 13.66 -1.03
N LYS A 21 -12.61 13.56 -0.48
CA LYS A 21 -13.34 14.69 0.11
C LYS A 21 -14.07 14.25 1.38
N GLY A 22 -14.21 15.18 2.32
CA GLY A 22 -15.00 14.95 3.53
C GLY A 22 -14.22 14.28 4.66
N PHE A 23 -12.89 14.34 4.62
CA PHE A 23 -12.04 13.80 5.69
C PHE A 23 -12.05 14.74 6.88
N ASN A 24 -13.09 14.64 7.70
CA ASN A 24 -13.29 15.56 8.81
C ASN A 24 -12.18 15.38 9.86
N ASN A 25 -11.38 16.43 10.08
CA ASN A 25 -10.33 16.46 11.11
C ASN A 25 -10.83 16.15 12.53
N LEU A 26 -12.12 16.33 12.82
CA LEU A 26 -12.70 15.96 14.12
C LEU A 26 -12.77 14.43 14.35
N LEU A 27 -12.70 13.64 13.28
CA LEU A 27 -12.75 12.17 13.30
C LEU A 27 -11.36 11.54 13.04
N LYS A 28 -10.29 12.33 13.17
CA LYS A 28 -8.93 11.89 12.86
C LYS A 28 -8.48 10.68 13.68
N ASP A 29 -8.97 10.56 14.92
CA ASP A 29 -8.56 9.50 15.85
C ASP A 29 -9.33 8.19 15.58
N ASP A 30 -10.44 8.26 14.83
CA ASP A 30 -11.28 7.11 14.46
C ASP A 30 -11.06 6.65 13.01
N ALA A 31 -10.22 7.37 12.26
CA ALA A 31 -9.98 7.10 10.84
C ALA A 31 -9.21 5.79 10.63
N ARG A 32 -9.74 4.93 9.77
CA ARG A 32 -9.21 3.58 9.51
C ARG A 32 -9.27 3.24 8.03
N CYS A 33 -8.33 2.42 7.57
CA CYS A 33 -8.29 1.89 6.22
C CYS A 33 -8.40 0.37 6.25
N LYS A 34 -9.29 -0.19 5.44
CA LYS A 34 -9.51 -1.62 5.30
C LYS A 34 -9.00 -2.10 3.95
N PHE A 35 -8.15 -3.12 3.99
CA PHE A 35 -7.59 -3.80 2.82
C PHE A 35 -8.14 -5.22 2.76
N GLY A 36 -8.85 -5.56 1.69
CA GLY A 36 -9.40 -6.91 1.48
C GLY A 36 -10.92 -6.95 1.33
N THR A 37 -11.47 -8.16 1.35
CA THR A 37 -12.92 -8.44 1.27
C THR A 37 -13.48 -8.77 2.65
N ASP A 38 -14.80 -8.85 2.80
CA ASP A 38 -15.42 -9.17 4.09
C ASP A 38 -14.98 -10.50 4.71
N ASP A 39 -14.59 -11.46 3.87
CA ASP A 39 -14.08 -12.78 4.30
C ASP A 39 -12.60 -12.77 4.71
N ASN A 40 -11.81 -11.82 4.19
CA ASN A 40 -10.38 -11.71 4.46
C ASN A 40 -9.93 -10.26 4.30
N TYR A 41 -9.80 -9.55 5.43
CA TYR A 41 -9.39 -8.16 5.46
C TYR A 41 -8.46 -7.85 6.62
N VAL A 42 -7.72 -6.77 6.46
CA VAL A 42 -6.89 -6.15 7.49
C VAL A 42 -7.29 -4.70 7.65
N ILE A 43 -7.47 -4.25 8.89
CA ILE A 43 -7.78 -2.85 9.23
C ILE A 43 -6.51 -2.23 9.81
N VAL A 44 -6.14 -1.08 9.27
CA VAL A 44 -5.02 -0.27 9.77
C VAL A 44 -5.51 1.11 10.17
N GLU A 45 -4.80 1.73 11.11
CA GLU A 45 -5.04 3.13 11.48
C GLU A 45 -4.69 4.06 10.33
N ALA A 46 -5.49 5.12 10.18
CA ALA A 46 -5.29 6.16 9.19
C ALA A 46 -4.96 7.49 9.88
N GLN A 47 -4.07 8.27 9.28
CA GLN A 47 -3.77 9.62 9.73
C GLN A 47 -4.42 10.63 8.78
N VAL A 48 -5.44 11.34 9.26
CA VAL A 48 -6.05 12.45 8.52
C VAL A 48 -5.09 13.64 8.52
N LEU A 49 -4.77 14.16 7.34
CA LEU A 49 -3.91 15.33 7.17
C LEU A 49 -4.73 16.62 7.04
N ASP A 50 -5.77 16.57 6.22
CA ASP A 50 -6.72 17.65 5.96
C ASP A 50 -8.05 17.10 5.44
N ASN A 51 -8.97 17.96 5.02
CA ASN A 51 -10.32 17.58 4.56
C ASN A 51 -10.35 16.78 3.24
N GLU A 52 -9.22 16.67 2.54
CA GLU A 52 -9.07 16.03 1.23
C GLU A 52 -7.95 14.98 1.21
N HIS A 53 -7.10 14.89 2.23
CA HIS A 53 -5.97 13.96 2.31
C HIS A 53 -5.91 13.15 3.62
N LEU A 54 -5.68 11.84 3.49
CA LEU A 54 -5.34 10.96 4.60
C LEU A 54 -4.19 10.02 4.21
N ILE A 55 -3.43 9.53 5.19
CA ILE A 55 -2.37 8.53 5.01
C ILE A 55 -2.78 7.22 5.69
N CYS A 56 -2.65 6.11 4.98
CA CYS A 56 -2.73 4.75 5.55
C CYS A 56 -1.38 4.06 5.41
N LYS A 57 -1.06 3.10 6.28
CA LYS A 57 0.07 2.19 6.09
C LYS A 57 -0.42 0.85 5.55
N SER A 58 0.14 0.35 4.44
CA SER A 58 -0.23 -0.98 3.95
C SER A 58 0.10 -2.06 4.98
N PRO A 59 -0.71 -3.11 5.11
CA PRO A 59 -0.40 -4.24 5.99
C PRO A 59 0.75 -5.07 5.40
N SER A 60 1.78 -5.36 6.21
CA SER A 60 2.98 -6.12 5.79
C SER A 60 3.14 -7.50 6.41
N GLU A 61 2.43 -7.80 7.51
CA GLU A 61 2.62 -9.07 8.24
C GLU A 61 1.35 -9.94 8.27
N GLU A 62 0.18 -9.35 8.00
CA GLU A 62 -1.11 -10.02 8.20
C GLU A 62 -1.66 -10.67 6.92
N ILE A 63 -1.08 -10.39 5.75
CA ILE A 63 -1.57 -10.88 4.47
C ILE A 63 -0.62 -11.95 3.95
N GLN A 64 -1.08 -13.19 3.94
CA GLN A 64 -0.36 -14.31 3.31
C GLN A 64 -0.78 -14.41 1.84
N LEU A 65 0.19 -14.38 0.92
CA LEU A 65 -0.07 -14.70 -0.48
C LEU A 65 -0.43 -16.18 -0.60
N PRO A 66 -1.46 -16.54 -1.39
CA PRO A 66 -1.68 -17.94 -1.75
C PRO A 66 -0.43 -18.47 -2.46
N GLU A 67 0.02 -19.68 -2.11
CA GLU A 67 1.22 -20.31 -2.72
C GLU A 67 1.19 -20.40 -4.25
N ASN A 68 -0.01 -20.36 -4.85
CA ASN A 68 -0.24 -20.48 -6.29
C ASN A 68 -0.75 -19.18 -6.95
N ALA A 69 -0.86 -18.07 -6.20
CA ALA A 69 -1.16 -16.79 -6.82
C ALA A 69 0.11 -16.29 -7.49
N ASP A 70 -0.02 -15.66 -8.68
CA ASP A 70 1.01 -14.75 -9.18
C ASP A 70 1.48 -13.89 -7.99
N ASP A 71 2.79 -13.61 -7.88
CA ASP A 71 3.45 -12.92 -6.75
C ASP A 71 2.92 -11.50 -6.43
N VAL A 72 1.73 -11.19 -6.92
CA VAL A 72 0.98 -9.97 -6.80
C VAL A 72 -0.51 -10.23 -6.51
N ILE A 73 -1.00 -9.69 -5.39
CA ILE A 73 -2.42 -9.72 -5.00
C ILE A 73 -3.04 -8.32 -5.11
N SER A 74 -4.29 -8.23 -5.57
CA SER A 74 -5.04 -6.97 -5.60
C SER A 74 -6.16 -6.99 -4.57
N LEU A 75 -6.07 -6.12 -3.57
CA LEU A 75 -7.01 -6.04 -2.47
C LEU A 75 -7.97 -4.86 -2.67
N PRO A 76 -9.28 -5.03 -2.49
CA PRO A 76 -10.19 -3.90 -2.37
C PRO A 76 -9.76 -2.98 -1.23
N PHE A 77 -9.95 -1.67 -1.43
CA PHE A 77 -9.59 -0.64 -0.46
C PHE A 77 -10.83 0.15 -0.05
N SER A 78 -10.98 0.37 1.26
CA SER A 78 -12.09 1.17 1.82
C SER A 78 -11.65 1.93 3.07
N ILE A 79 -12.34 3.02 3.40
CA ILE A 79 -12.06 3.87 4.57
C ILE A 79 -13.29 3.99 5.47
N ALA A 80 -13.06 4.17 6.77
CA ALA A 80 -14.08 4.45 7.76
C ALA A 80 -13.59 5.53 8.74
N PHE A 81 -14.53 6.29 9.30
CA PHE A 81 -14.26 7.38 10.25
C PHE A 81 -15.09 7.27 11.55
N GLU A 82 -15.86 6.19 11.70
CA GLU A 82 -16.75 6.01 12.85
C GLU A 82 -16.08 5.18 13.96
N GLN A 83 -16.59 5.35 15.18
CA GLN A 83 -16.11 4.59 16.35
C GLN A 83 -16.40 3.09 16.21
N ASP A 84 -17.51 2.74 15.55
CA ASP A 84 -17.83 1.36 15.25
C ASP A 84 -16.83 0.79 14.24
N MET A 85 -16.13 -0.26 14.66
CA MET A 85 -15.06 -0.89 13.89
C MET A 85 -15.58 -1.62 12.65
N TYR A 86 -16.87 -2.01 12.65
CA TYR A 86 -17.40 -2.92 11.65
C TYR A 86 -18.12 -2.20 10.51
N TYR A 87 -18.80 -1.09 10.75
CA TYR A 87 -19.57 -0.37 9.73
C TYR A 87 -19.77 1.11 10.08
N PRO A 88 -19.98 2.00 9.07
CA PRO A 88 -19.92 1.76 7.64
C PRO A 88 -18.57 2.14 7.02
N TYR A 89 -18.06 1.29 6.12
CA TYR A 89 -16.92 1.60 5.25
C TYR A 89 -17.40 2.20 3.93
N THR A 90 -16.58 3.03 3.31
CA THR A 90 -16.84 3.56 1.97
C THR A 90 -16.85 2.44 0.93
N GLU A 91 -17.80 2.48 0.01
CA GLU A 91 -17.79 1.63 -1.17
C GLU A 91 -17.04 2.33 -2.33
N GLY A 92 -15.99 1.69 -2.84
CA GLY A 92 -15.17 2.26 -3.90
C GLY A 92 -14.56 1.19 -4.81
N PRO A 93 -14.28 1.50 -6.08
CA PRO A 93 -13.62 0.58 -7.01
C PRO A 93 -12.10 0.48 -6.78
N GLN A 94 -11.54 1.26 -5.84
CA GLN A 94 -10.11 1.34 -5.60
C GLN A 94 -9.58 0.00 -5.09
N LYS A 95 -8.43 -0.40 -5.64
CA LYS A 95 -7.71 -1.60 -5.23
C LYS A 95 -6.26 -1.24 -4.96
N PHE A 96 -5.70 -1.81 -3.90
CA PHE A 96 -4.29 -1.73 -3.59
C PHE A 96 -3.58 -3.03 -3.98
N ARG A 97 -2.46 -2.92 -4.69
CA ARG A 97 -1.74 -4.07 -5.25
C ARG A 97 -0.50 -4.40 -4.42
N LEU A 98 -0.50 -5.52 -3.71
CA LEU A 98 0.66 -5.99 -2.96
C LEU A 98 1.48 -6.94 -3.83
N TYR A 99 2.81 -6.75 -3.86
CA TYR A 99 3.72 -7.60 -4.62
C TYR A 99 4.90 -8.09 -3.78
N ARG A 100 5.54 -9.20 -4.13
CA ARG A 100 6.82 -9.59 -3.53
C ARG A 100 7.95 -8.73 -4.13
N HIS A 101 8.77 -8.12 -3.29
CA HIS A 101 9.96 -7.39 -3.75
C HIS A 101 10.92 -8.36 -4.45
N PRO A 102 11.39 -8.05 -5.68
CA PRO A 102 12.40 -8.87 -6.33
C PRO A 102 13.75 -8.70 -5.62
N ASN A 103 14.41 -9.80 -5.35
CA ASN A 103 15.73 -9.79 -4.74
C ASN A 103 16.79 -9.45 -5.78
N LEU A 104 17.70 -8.54 -5.43
CA LEU A 104 18.84 -8.20 -6.26
C LEU A 104 19.77 -9.41 -6.38
N ILE A 105 20.02 -9.86 -7.61
CA ILE A 105 20.97 -10.94 -7.88
C ILE A 105 22.34 -10.38 -8.24
N ASP A 106 22.38 -9.43 -9.18
CA ASP A 106 23.64 -8.98 -9.76
C ASP A 106 23.55 -7.55 -10.32
N ILE A 107 24.72 -6.92 -10.43
CA ILE A 107 24.90 -5.57 -10.97
C ILE A 107 26.13 -5.56 -11.88
N ASP A 108 25.95 -5.26 -13.17
CA ASP A 108 27.02 -5.22 -14.16
C ASP A 108 27.07 -3.87 -14.93
N PRO A 109 28.22 -3.18 -15.01
CA PRO A 109 29.46 -3.48 -14.30
C PRO A 109 29.37 -3.10 -12.82
N SER A 110 30.00 -3.92 -11.97
CA SER A 110 30.09 -3.66 -10.52
C SER A 110 30.99 -2.47 -10.16
N ASN A 111 31.72 -1.92 -11.14
CA ASN A 111 32.64 -0.80 -10.95
C ASN A 111 32.52 0.20 -12.11
N ALA A 112 32.61 1.49 -11.79
CA ALA A 112 32.57 2.58 -12.76
C ALA A 112 33.69 3.60 -12.51
N GLN A 113 34.11 4.29 -13.57
CA GLN A 113 35.17 5.29 -13.49
C GLN A 113 34.62 6.65 -13.03
N ILE A 114 35.28 7.26 -12.04
CA ILE A 114 34.92 8.59 -11.54
C ILE A 114 35.04 9.62 -12.68
N GLY A 115 33.99 10.40 -12.90
CA GLY A 115 33.93 11.42 -13.94
C GLY A 115 33.40 10.94 -15.30
N ARG A 116 33.02 9.66 -15.43
CA ARG A 116 32.39 9.12 -16.64
C ARG A 116 31.03 8.52 -16.34
N LEU A 117 30.02 8.89 -17.14
CA LEU A 117 28.72 8.23 -17.12
C LEU A 117 28.87 6.80 -17.64
N THR A 118 28.47 5.83 -16.83
CA THR A 118 28.51 4.39 -17.15
C THR A 118 27.11 3.84 -16.94
N GLU A 119 26.57 3.17 -17.95
CA GLU A 119 25.29 2.46 -17.82
C GLU A 119 25.51 1.18 -16.99
N VAL A 120 24.58 0.92 -16.07
CA VAL A 120 24.65 -0.21 -15.14
C VAL A 120 23.38 -1.03 -15.30
N PHE A 121 23.54 -2.32 -15.57
CA PHE A 121 22.48 -3.30 -15.66
C PHE A 121 22.27 -3.93 -14.28
N VAL A 122 21.05 -3.83 -13.78
CA VAL A 122 20.64 -4.39 -12.50
C VAL A 122 19.76 -5.61 -12.79
N ILE A 123 20.17 -6.77 -12.30
CA ILE A 123 19.46 -8.04 -12.48
C ILE A 123 18.81 -8.41 -11.15
N ALA A 124 17.50 -8.63 -11.17
CA ALA A 124 16.72 -9.03 -10.01
C ALA A 124 15.75 -10.15 -10.39
N ASP A 125 15.44 -11.03 -9.44
CA ASP A 125 14.49 -12.15 -9.59
C ASP A 125 13.58 -12.25 -8.36
N GLN A 126 12.50 -13.01 -8.48
CA GLN A 126 11.43 -13.10 -7.47
C GLN A 126 11.62 -14.24 -6.48
#